data_AF-A0A6V8MQ82-F1
#
_entry.id   AF-A0A6V8MQ82-F1
#
_cell.length_a   1.000
_cell.length_b   1.000
_cell.length_c   1.000
_cell.angle_alpha   90.00
_cell.angle_beta   90.00
_cell.angle_gamma   90.00
#
_symmetry.space_group_name_H-M   'P 1'
#
loop_
_entity.id
_entity.type
_entity.pdbx_description
1 polymer ?
#
loop_
_entity_poly.entity_id
_entity_poly.type
_entity_poly.pdbx_seq_one_letter_code
_entity_poly.pdbx_strand_id
1 'polypeptide(L)'
;MWKSNYILVLGSILCFTQSWAAEKASPPTCSSGVCAINIFAEDLMTSPCSGYSGIIAYSQSSDATLIQCSSPTKESKILIFRRGNKMGETYEFEDGHFFKPEYLAEQAADAKADGLIPVPACDIAKQRKTAGLIVGEKEPTGSEITPYCYRIYYIDASATALHVTRDDGYKVPPASKKKIAKWSALRRKLTALIKP
;
A
#
# COMPACT_ATOMS: atom_id res chain seq x y z
N MET A 1 54.56 22.78 55.11
CA MET A 1 53.41 23.47 55.75
C MET A 1 52.29 23.50 54.71
N TRP A 2 51.29 22.59 54.83
CA TRP A 2 49.87 22.87 55.15
C TRP A 2 49.20 23.88 54.18
N LYS A 3 48.03 23.68 53.57
CA LYS A 3 46.98 22.63 53.53
C LYS A 3 45.95 23.07 52.47
N SER A 4 45.25 22.10 51.84
CA SER A 4 43.84 22.12 51.38
C SER A 4 43.40 23.16 50.33
N ASN A 5 42.38 22.96 49.48
CA ASN A 5 41.41 21.91 49.11
C ASN A 5 40.67 22.51 47.88
N TYR A 6 40.35 21.79 46.80
CA TYR A 6 39.08 21.99 46.05
C TYR A 6 38.71 20.75 45.21
N ILE A 7 37.81 19.96 45.81
CA ILE A 7 36.61 19.28 45.27
C ILE A 7 36.59 18.94 43.76
N LEU A 8 36.57 17.64 43.48
CA LEU A 8 36.05 17.03 42.24
C LEU A 8 34.58 17.40 42.03
N VAL A 9 34.23 17.85 40.82
CA VAL A 9 32.87 17.68 40.27
C VAL A 9 33.00 16.92 38.96
N LEU A 10 32.71 15.62 39.03
CA LEU A 10 32.48 14.73 37.89
C LEU A 10 31.19 15.15 37.19
N GLY A 11 31.31 15.94 36.14
CA GLY A 11 30.23 16.23 35.21
C GLY A 11 30.15 15.13 34.14
N SER A 12 29.37 14.09 34.42
CA SER A 12 28.98 13.06 33.45
C SER A 12 28.23 13.70 32.28
N ILE A 13 28.91 13.94 31.16
CA ILE A 13 28.25 14.19 29.87
C ILE A 13 27.73 12.84 29.40
N LEU A 14 26.52 12.52 29.84
CA LEU A 14 25.66 11.55 29.15
C LEU A 14 25.32 12.18 27.79
N CYS A 15 26.17 11.91 26.80
CA CYS A 15 25.75 11.95 25.41
C CYS A 15 24.62 10.94 25.27
N PHE A 16 23.39 11.43 25.35
CA PHE A 16 22.24 10.76 24.75
C PHE A 16 22.51 10.69 23.25
N THR A 17 23.19 9.64 22.81
CA THR A 17 22.98 9.14 21.45
C THR A 17 21.54 8.67 21.41
N GLN A 18 20.66 9.54 20.91
CA GLN A 18 19.32 9.13 20.51
C GLN A 18 19.50 7.93 19.58
N SER A 19 19.14 6.77 20.13
CA SER A 19 18.86 5.54 19.44
C SER A 19 18.22 5.87 18.09
N TRP A 20 18.90 5.52 17.01
CA TRP A 20 18.29 5.35 15.70
C TRP A 20 17.26 4.23 15.86
N ALA A 21 16.06 4.56 16.34
CA ALA A 21 14.92 3.69 16.14
C ALA A 21 14.77 3.60 14.63
N ALA A 22 15.16 2.46 14.06
CA ALA A 22 14.86 2.14 12.68
C ALA A 22 13.35 2.29 12.52
N GLU A 23 12.92 3.36 11.85
CA GLU A 23 11.51 3.63 11.63
C GLU A 23 10.97 2.46 10.82
N LYS A 24 10.11 1.63 11.42
CA LYS A 24 9.68 0.38 10.79
C LYS A 24 8.86 0.62 9.52
N ALA A 25 8.33 1.83 9.38
CA ALA A 25 7.52 2.31 8.27
C ALA A 25 7.71 3.82 8.12
N SER A 26 7.41 4.37 6.94
CA SER A 26 7.40 5.82 6.73
C SER A 26 6.21 6.49 7.41
N PRO A 27 6.23 7.82 7.62
CA PRO A 27 5.00 8.55 7.85
C PRO A 27 4.02 8.39 6.67
N PRO A 28 2.69 8.48 6.89
CA PRO A 28 1.70 8.43 5.81
C PRO A 28 1.85 9.62 4.86
N THR A 29 1.87 9.36 3.56
CA THR A 29 1.80 10.38 2.51
C THR A 29 0.43 10.34 1.86
N CYS A 30 -0.33 11.43 1.94
CA CYS A 30 -1.72 11.50 1.49
C CYS A 30 -1.90 12.41 0.27
N SER A 31 -2.71 11.98 -0.69
CA SER A 31 -3.09 12.72 -1.89
C SER A 31 -4.44 12.21 -2.37
N SER A 32 -5.30 13.09 -2.89
CA SER A 32 -6.62 12.73 -3.44
C SER A 32 -7.49 11.86 -2.50
N GLY A 33 -7.40 12.08 -1.17
CA GLY A 33 -8.13 11.31 -0.17
C GLY A 33 -7.59 9.89 0.08
N VAL A 34 -6.43 9.54 -0.49
CA VAL A 34 -5.74 8.26 -0.28
C VAL A 34 -4.41 8.50 0.40
N CYS A 35 -4.15 7.76 1.48
CA CYS A 35 -2.87 7.78 2.18
C CYS A 35 -2.09 6.49 1.91
N ALA A 36 -0.77 6.59 1.78
CA ALA A 36 0.12 5.45 1.62
C ALA A 36 1.27 5.49 2.64
N ILE A 37 1.66 4.32 3.11
CA ILE A 37 2.75 4.09 4.07
C ILE A 37 3.69 3.05 3.47
N ASN A 38 4.98 3.36 3.38
CA ASN A 38 6.01 2.40 2.99
C ASN A 38 6.45 1.59 4.22
N ILE A 39 6.62 0.28 4.05
CA ILE A 39 7.06 -0.63 5.11
C ILE A 39 8.50 -1.03 4.83
N PHE A 40 9.39 -0.72 5.78
CA PHE A 40 10.84 -0.99 5.67
C PHE A 40 11.28 -2.17 6.52
N ALA A 41 10.60 -2.41 7.64
CA ALA A 41 11.01 -3.46 8.56
C ALA A 41 10.52 -4.85 8.10
N GLU A 42 11.47 -5.76 7.91
CA GLU A 42 11.20 -7.13 7.50
C GLU A 42 10.33 -7.90 8.51
N ASP A 43 10.44 -7.58 9.80
CA ASP A 43 9.65 -8.22 10.87
C ASP A 43 8.14 -7.91 10.77
N LEU A 44 7.76 -6.84 10.07
CA LEU A 44 6.37 -6.54 9.73
C LEU A 44 5.89 -7.35 8.52
N MET A 45 6.78 -7.66 7.58
CA MET A 45 6.51 -8.38 6.35
C MET A 45 6.55 -9.91 6.56
N THR A 46 5.51 -10.46 7.18
CA THR A 46 5.37 -11.91 7.38
C THR A 46 4.78 -12.63 6.16
N SER A 47 4.88 -13.97 6.14
CA SER A 47 4.18 -14.82 5.17
C SER A 47 2.71 -14.38 4.96
N PRO A 48 2.22 -14.29 3.71
CA PRO A 48 2.89 -14.70 2.47
C PRO A 48 3.88 -13.67 1.87
N CYS A 49 4.13 -12.55 2.55
CA CYS A 49 4.99 -11.46 2.06
C CYS A 49 6.39 -11.42 2.68
N SER A 50 6.85 -12.54 3.20
CA SER A 50 8.23 -12.65 3.70
C SER A 50 9.23 -12.43 2.57
N GLY A 51 10.15 -11.48 2.76
CA GLY A 51 11.15 -11.08 1.75
C GLY A 51 10.62 -10.19 0.62
N TYR A 52 9.46 -9.55 0.81
CA TYR A 52 8.92 -8.52 -0.07
C TYR A 52 9.11 -7.14 0.54
N SER A 53 9.11 -6.10 -0.29
CA SER A 53 8.81 -4.74 0.17
C SER A 53 7.30 -4.56 0.31
N GLY A 54 6.89 -3.67 1.21
CA GLY A 54 5.48 -3.49 1.55
C GLY A 54 5.00 -2.06 1.41
N ILE A 55 3.77 -1.90 0.92
CA ILE A 55 3.02 -0.65 0.99
C ILE A 55 1.66 -0.94 1.61
N ILE A 56 1.21 -0.09 2.52
CA ILE A 56 -0.19 -0.02 2.96
C ILE A 56 -0.79 1.22 2.34
N ALA A 57 -1.90 1.08 1.63
CA ALA A 57 -2.67 2.23 1.15
C ALA A 57 -4.09 2.17 1.72
N TYR A 58 -4.64 3.33 2.06
CA TYR A 58 -5.97 3.42 2.65
C TYR A 58 -6.71 4.68 2.20
N SER A 59 -8.02 4.54 2.02
CA SER A 59 -8.93 5.66 1.80
C SER A 59 -9.15 6.41 3.11
N GLN A 60 -9.11 7.74 3.07
CA GLN A 60 -9.46 8.60 4.21
C GLN A 60 -10.98 8.75 4.37
N SER A 61 -11.72 8.70 3.26
CA SER A 61 -13.18 8.85 3.24
C SER A 61 -13.93 7.53 3.43
N SER A 62 -13.25 6.39 3.31
CA SER A 62 -13.84 5.07 3.50
C SER A 62 -12.91 4.12 4.24
N ASP A 63 -13.47 3.03 4.78
CA ASP A 63 -12.72 1.99 5.50
C ASP A 63 -11.83 1.11 4.60
N ALA A 64 -11.79 1.39 3.29
CA ALA A 64 -11.05 0.57 2.34
C ALA A 64 -9.54 0.69 2.59
N THR A 65 -8.86 -0.44 2.69
CA THR A 65 -7.41 -0.56 2.83
C THR A 65 -6.89 -1.70 2.01
N LEU A 66 -5.69 -1.52 1.48
CA LEU A 66 -4.92 -2.57 0.83
C LEU A 66 -3.52 -2.70 1.43
N ILE A 67 -2.99 -3.90 1.31
CA ILE A 67 -1.58 -4.24 1.53
C ILE A 67 -1.05 -4.73 0.19
N GLN A 68 -0.01 -4.08 -0.32
CA GLN A 68 0.74 -4.55 -1.47
C GLN A 68 2.08 -5.10 -1.01
N CYS A 69 2.41 -6.29 -1.50
CA CYS A 69 3.71 -6.92 -1.34
C CYS A 69 4.38 -6.99 -2.70
N SER A 70 5.55 -6.36 -2.83
CA SER A 70 6.29 -6.29 -4.09
C SER A 70 7.65 -6.95 -3.97
N SER A 71 8.01 -7.69 -5.01
CA SER A 71 9.29 -8.38 -5.13
C SER A 71 9.83 -8.19 -6.55
N PRO A 72 11.14 -8.01 -6.73
CA PRO A 72 11.73 -7.95 -8.05
C PRO A 72 11.74 -9.32 -8.76
N THR A 73 11.56 -10.42 -8.04
CA THR A 73 11.71 -11.79 -8.56
C THR A 73 10.42 -12.61 -8.50
N LYS A 74 9.33 -12.04 -7.99
CA LYS A 74 8.04 -12.71 -7.83
C LYS A 74 6.91 -11.74 -8.17
N GLU A 75 5.79 -12.29 -8.60
CA GLU A 75 4.56 -11.53 -8.83
C GLU A 75 4.17 -10.74 -7.57
N SER A 76 3.72 -9.50 -7.79
CA SER A 76 3.22 -8.68 -6.69
C SER A 76 1.91 -9.26 -6.16
N LYS A 77 1.64 -9.07 -4.87
CA LYS A 77 0.42 -9.56 -4.23
C LYS A 77 -0.30 -8.43 -3.54
N ILE A 78 -1.61 -8.33 -3.74
CA ILE A 78 -2.43 -7.32 -3.07
C ILE A 78 -3.55 -7.98 -2.29
N LEU A 79 -3.69 -7.60 -1.03
CA LEU A 79 -4.85 -7.92 -0.19
C LEU A 79 -5.64 -6.65 0.10
N ILE A 80 -6.95 -6.67 -0.14
CA ILE A 80 -7.87 -5.56 0.12
C ILE A 80 -8.86 -5.98 1.20
N PHE A 81 -9.12 -5.09 2.15
CA PHE A 81 -10.03 -5.33 3.27
C PHE A 81 -10.60 -4.02 3.82
N ARG A 82 -11.61 -4.14 4.70
CA ARG A 82 -12.12 -3.02 5.50
C ARG A 82 -11.40 -2.93 6.84
N ARG A 83 -10.83 -1.77 7.18
CA ARG A 83 -10.10 -1.55 8.44
C ARG A 83 -10.97 -1.83 9.67
N GLY A 84 -12.19 -1.28 9.67
CA GLY A 84 -13.14 -1.43 10.77
C GLY A 84 -13.74 -2.84 10.93
N ASN A 85 -13.67 -3.71 9.90
CA ASN A 85 -14.28 -5.03 9.93
C ASN A 85 -13.27 -6.16 9.68
N LYS A 86 -12.72 -6.71 10.77
CA LYS A 86 -11.74 -7.81 10.75
C LYS A 86 -12.28 -9.12 10.16
N MET A 87 -13.60 -9.33 10.19
CA MET A 87 -14.27 -10.54 9.69
C MET A 87 -14.99 -10.34 8.36
N GLY A 88 -14.94 -9.12 7.81
CA GLY A 88 -15.60 -8.77 6.56
C GLY A 88 -14.93 -9.38 5.33
N GLU A 89 -15.57 -9.17 4.19
CA GLU A 89 -15.05 -9.56 2.89
C GLU A 89 -13.66 -8.98 2.64
N THR A 90 -12.84 -9.76 1.94
CA THR A 90 -11.51 -9.35 1.48
C THR A 90 -11.32 -9.78 0.05
N TYR A 91 -10.49 -9.06 -0.69
CA TYR A 91 -10.14 -9.38 -2.06
C TYR A 91 -8.63 -9.60 -2.15
N GLU A 92 -8.20 -10.46 -3.06
CA GLU A 92 -6.79 -10.78 -3.27
C GLU A 92 -6.50 -10.77 -4.76
N PHE A 93 -5.42 -10.08 -5.14
CA PHE A 93 -4.93 -9.99 -6.51
C PHE A 93 -3.50 -10.52 -6.55
N GLU A 94 -3.23 -11.36 -7.54
CA GLU A 94 -1.89 -11.78 -7.94
C GLU A 94 -1.46 -10.86 -9.10
N ASP A 95 -0.18 -10.52 -9.15
CA ASP A 95 0.39 -9.52 -10.06
C ASP A 95 -0.33 -8.15 -10.08
N GLY A 96 -0.92 -7.79 -8.95
CA GLY A 96 -1.60 -6.51 -8.75
C GLY A 96 -0.65 -5.38 -8.39
N HIS A 97 -0.95 -4.18 -8.87
CA HIS A 97 -0.24 -2.94 -8.53
C HIS A 97 -1.20 -1.86 -8.04
N PHE A 98 -0.90 -1.25 -6.90
CA PHE A 98 -1.60 -0.07 -6.41
C PHE A 98 -1.19 1.16 -7.23
N PHE A 99 -2.20 1.95 -7.61
CA PHE A 99 -2.01 3.26 -8.22
C PHE A 99 -2.69 4.30 -7.37
N LYS A 100 -2.03 5.45 -7.18
CA LYS A 100 -2.75 6.63 -6.68
C LYS A 100 -3.70 7.13 -7.78
N PRO A 101 -4.91 7.61 -7.44
CA PRO A 101 -5.90 8.03 -8.42
C PRO A 101 -5.39 9.08 -9.42
N GLU A 102 -4.57 10.03 -8.98
CA GLU A 102 -3.98 11.06 -9.83
C GLU A 102 -3.17 10.49 -11.00
N TYR A 103 -2.52 9.33 -10.83
CA TYR A 103 -1.70 8.70 -11.87
C TYR A 103 -2.51 8.06 -13.00
N LEU A 104 -3.83 7.89 -12.83
CA LEU A 104 -4.71 7.40 -13.89
C LEU A 104 -5.34 8.51 -14.72
N ALA A 105 -5.52 9.70 -14.14
CA ALA A 105 -6.20 10.81 -14.81
C ALA A 105 -5.23 11.82 -15.45
N GLU A 106 -4.09 12.12 -14.81
CA GLU A 106 -3.24 13.25 -15.20
C GLU A 106 -2.23 12.94 -16.32
N GLN A 107 -2.08 11.68 -16.76
CA GLN A 107 -0.95 11.30 -17.62
C GLN A 107 -1.29 10.83 -19.03
N ALA A 108 -2.55 10.63 -19.40
CA ALA A 108 -2.86 10.34 -20.81
C ALA A 108 -2.68 11.58 -21.72
N ALA A 109 -2.76 12.79 -21.17
CA ALA A 109 -2.61 14.05 -21.92
C ALA A 109 -1.21 14.68 -21.78
N ASP A 110 -0.59 14.64 -20.60
CA ASP A 110 0.62 15.42 -20.29
C ASP A 110 1.91 14.59 -20.08
N ALA A 111 1.86 13.26 -20.15
CA ALA A 111 3.02 12.38 -19.86
C ALA A 111 4.26 12.59 -20.75
N LYS A 112 4.15 13.31 -21.87
CA LYS A 112 5.33 13.69 -22.67
C LYS A 112 6.18 14.78 -22.01
N ALA A 113 5.66 15.54 -21.05
CA ALA A 113 6.34 16.71 -20.49
C ALA A 113 7.21 16.39 -19.26
N ASP A 114 6.77 15.50 -18.36
CA ASP A 114 7.42 15.31 -17.05
C ASP A 114 8.15 13.96 -16.89
N GLY A 115 8.36 13.21 -17.98
CA GLY A 115 9.13 11.95 -17.96
C GLY A 115 8.49 10.79 -17.19
N LEU A 116 7.24 10.94 -16.77
CA LEU A 116 6.44 9.85 -16.19
C LEU A 116 5.79 9.05 -17.32
N ILE A 117 6.03 7.73 -17.33
CA ILE A 117 5.42 6.83 -18.32
C ILE A 117 3.96 6.64 -17.91
N PRO A 118 2.99 6.99 -18.78
CA PRO A 118 1.58 6.85 -18.45
C PRO A 118 1.26 5.38 -18.22
N VAL A 119 0.43 5.09 -17.21
CA VAL A 119 -0.05 3.72 -16.97
C VAL A 119 -0.82 3.27 -18.21
N PRO A 120 -0.37 2.24 -18.95
CA PRO A 120 -1.05 1.81 -20.17
C PRO A 120 -2.33 1.06 -19.81
N ALA A 121 -3.40 1.78 -19.46
CA ALA A 121 -4.68 1.16 -19.17
C ALA A 121 -5.24 0.47 -20.42
N CYS A 122 -5.87 -0.69 -20.24
CA CYS A 122 -6.56 -1.36 -21.34
C CYS A 122 -7.72 -0.50 -21.84
N ASP A 123 -8.15 -0.67 -23.10
CA ASP A 123 -9.28 0.09 -23.66
C ASP A 123 -10.49 0.00 -22.71
N ILE A 124 -10.87 1.16 -22.16
CA ILE A 124 -11.86 1.29 -21.08
C ILE A 124 -13.24 1.43 -21.70
N ALA A 125 -14.11 0.46 -21.46
CA ALA A 125 -15.54 0.64 -21.68
C ALA A 125 -16.18 1.31 -20.44
N LYS A 126 -16.29 2.65 -20.48
CA LYS A 126 -17.37 3.43 -19.84
C LYS A 126 -17.29 3.83 -18.35
N GLN A 127 -16.29 3.46 -17.54
CA GLN A 127 -16.20 4.01 -16.17
C GLN A 127 -14.79 4.49 -15.78
N ARG A 128 -14.66 5.80 -15.60
CA ARG A 128 -13.53 6.43 -14.90
C ARG A 128 -14.04 6.95 -13.56
N LYS A 129 -13.55 6.39 -12.45
CA LYS A 129 -13.70 6.99 -11.13
C LYS A 129 -12.38 7.67 -10.77
N THR A 130 -12.46 8.93 -10.36
CA THR A 130 -11.30 9.75 -9.97
C THR A 130 -11.03 9.73 -8.46
N ALA A 131 -11.81 8.98 -7.69
CA ALA A 131 -11.72 8.93 -6.24
C ALA A 131 -11.75 7.48 -5.73
N GLY A 132 -10.98 7.22 -4.67
CA GLY A 132 -10.92 5.92 -3.99
C GLY A 132 -9.59 5.19 -4.17
N LEU A 133 -9.47 3.98 -3.62
CA LEU A 133 -8.30 3.13 -3.84
C LEU A 133 -8.41 2.47 -5.21
N ILE A 134 -7.28 2.33 -5.90
CA ILE A 134 -7.25 1.73 -7.24
C ILE A 134 -6.10 0.74 -7.36
N VAL A 135 -6.42 -0.41 -7.96
CA VAL A 135 -5.45 -1.46 -8.28
C VAL A 135 -5.50 -1.72 -9.78
N GLY A 136 -4.36 -1.90 -10.41
CA GLY A 136 -4.27 -2.42 -11.77
C GLY A 136 -3.73 -3.85 -11.77
N GLU A 137 -4.30 -4.70 -12.60
CA GLU A 137 -3.80 -6.04 -12.91
C GLU A 137 -3.28 -6.03 -14.34
N LYS A 138 -2.10 -6.62 -14.55
CA LYS A 138 -1.48 -6.66 -15.86
C LYS A 138 -2.23 -7.64 -16.77
N GLU A 139 -2.65 -7.17 -17.94
CA GLU A 139 -3.30 -7.98 -18.97
C GLU A 139 -2.46 -7.97 -20.25
N PRO A 140 -2.12 -9.13 -20.83
CA PRO A 140 -1.41 -9.20 -22.11
C PRO A 140 -2.30 -8.71 -23.25
N THR A 141 -1.76 -7.92 -24.17
CA THR A 141 -2.51 -7.35 -25.32
C THR A 141 -2.28 -8.10 -26.63
N GLY A 142 -1.30 -8.99 -26.69
CA GLY A 142 -0.83 -9.62 -27.92
C GLY A 142 -0.03 -8.70 -28.86
N SER A 143 0.17 -7.43 -28.52
CA SER A 143 0.97 -6.46 -29.30
C SER A 143 2.46 -6.55 -28.94
N GLU A 144 3.35 -6.58 -29.94
CA GLU A 144 4.80 -6.53 -29.68
C GLU A 144 5.27 -5.16 -29.15
N ILE A 145 4.56 -4.08 -29.51
CA ILE A 145 4.92 -2.70 -29.16
C ILE A 145 4.39 -2.34 -27.77
N THR A 146 3.22 -2.86 -27.42
CA THR A 146 2.55 -2.59 -26.14
C THR A 146 2.18 -3.92 -25.48
N PRO A 147 3.16 -4.73 -25.02
CA PRO A 147 2.96 -6.13 -24.65
C PRO A 147 1.95 -6.37 -23.52
N TYR A 148 1.62 -5.33 -22.77
CA TYR A 148 0.60 -5.39 -21.75
C TYR A 148 -0.15 -4.07 -21.64
N CYS A 149 -1.32 -4.16 -21.02
CA CYS A 149 -2.06 -3.04 -20.48
C CYS A 149 -2.48 -3.37 -19.04
N TYR A 150 -3.05 -2.40 -18.32
CA TYR A 150 -3.60 -2.62 -16.99
C TYR A 150 -5.13 -2.58 -17.01
N ARG A 151 -5.76 -3.63 -16.48
CA ARG A 151 -7.19 -3.59 -16.10
C ARG A 151 -7.31 -2.95 -14.74
N ILE A 152 -8.19 -1.95 -14.65
CA ILE A 152 -8.30 -1.11 -13.46
C ILE A 152 -9.45 -1.59 -12.57
N TYR A 153 -9.17 -1.77 -11.29
CA TYR A 153 -10.12 -2.13 -10.24
C TYR A 153 -10.30 -0.95 -9.29
N TYR A 154 -11.53 -0.44 -9.25
CA TYR A 154 -11.95 0.60 -8.34
C TYR A 154 -12.45 0.00 -7.04
N ILE A 155 -11.91 0.48 -5.93
CA ILE A 155 -12.16 -0.05 -4.59
C ILE A 155 -12.80 1.04 -3.74
N ASP A 156 -13.96 0.70 -3.18
CA ASP A 156 -14.66 1.54 -2.22
C ASP A 156 -15.24 0.71 -1.08
N ALA A 157 -15.40 1.32 0.09
CA ALA A 157 -16.01 0.68 1.25
C ALA A 157 -17.18 1.53 1.75
N SER A 158 -18.34 0.91 1.88
CA SER A 158 -19.47 1.49 2.62
C SER A 158 -19.40 1.09 4.10
N ALA A 159 -20.37 1.54 4.89
CA ALA A 159 -20.50 1.13 6.29
C ALA A 159 -20.64 -0.39 6.46
N THR A 160 -21.19 -1.11 5.47
CA THR A 160 -21.49 -2.55 5.58
C THR A 160 -20.72 -3.42 4.60
N ALA A 161 -20.23 -2.90 3.47
CA ALA A 161 -19.66 -3.72 2.41
C ALA A 161 -18.35 -3.15 1.83
N LEU A 162 -17.55 -4.03 1.23
CA LEU A 162 -16.38 -3.69 0.43
C LEU A 162 -16.70 -3.99 -1.03
N HIS A 163 -16.60 -2.97 -1.89
CA HIS A 163 -16.93 -3.07 -3.29
C HIS A 163 -15.65 -2.97 -4.12
N VAL A 164 -15.41 -3.98 -4.96
CA VAL A 164 -14.31 -3.99 -5.92
C VAL A 164 -14.89 -4.24 -7.30
N THR A 165 -14.81 -3.21 -8.15
CA THR A 165 -15.41 -3.23 -9.50
C THR A 165 -14.32 -2.97 -10.53
N ARG A 166 -14.24 -3.83 -11.54
CA ARG A 166 -13.33 -3.64 -12.67
C ARG A 166 -13.86 -2.58 -13.63
N ASP A 167 -12.97 -1.97 -14.41
CA ASP A 167 -13.25 -0.93 -15.40
C ASP A 167 -14.29 -1.29 -16.47
N ASP A 168 -14.49 -2.57 -16.75
CA ASP A 168 -15.54 -3.11 -17.62
C ASP A 168 -16.86 -3.42 -16.89
N GLY A 169 -16.95 -3.09 -15.60
CA GLY A 169 -18.11 -3.34 -14.74
C GLY A 169 -18.15 -4.74 -14.12
N TYR A 170 -17.16 -5.61 -14.38
CA TYR A 170 -17.08 -6.92 -13.74
C TYR A 170 -16.95 -6.77 -12.22
N LYS A 171 -17.80 -7.51 -11.49
CA LYS A 171 -17.76 -7.57 -10.03
C LYS A 171 -16.83 -8.68 -9.60
N VAL A 172 -15.76 -8.32 -8.91
CA VAL A 172 -14.81 -9.30 -8.38
C VAL A 172 -15.47 -10.06 -7.23
N PRO A 173 -15.38 -11.40 -7.16
CA PRO A 173 -15.83 -12.15 -6.00
C PRO A 173 -14.81 -12.03 -4.84
N PRO A 174 -15.26 -12.10 -3.57
CA PRO A 174 -14.36 -12.06 -2.43
C PRO A 174 -13.46 -13.32 -2.37
N ALA A 175 -12.31 -13.16 -1.74
CA ALA A 175 -11.37 -14.25 -1.51
C ALA A 175 -11.96 -15.34 -0.62
N SER A 176 -11.58 -16.60 -0.88
CA SER A 176 -12.02 -17.74 -0.06
C SER A 176 -11.44 -17.67 1.36
N LYS A 177 -12.15 -18.23 2.36
CA LYS A 177 -11.68 -18.27 3.77
C LYS A 177 -10.25 -18.80 3.92
N LYS A 178 -9.85 -19.78 3.11
CA LYS A 178 -8.49 -20.33 3.10
C LYS A 178 -7.45 -19.28 2.68
N LYS A 179 -7.76 -18.47 1.66
CA LYS A 179 -6.93 -17.33 1.24
C LYS A 179 -6.85 -16.26 2.33
N ILE A 180 -7.99 -15.89 2.92
CA ILE A 180 -8.05 -14.94 4.04
C ILE A 180 -7.15 -15.36 5.21
N ALA A 181 -7.21 -16.63 5.60
CA ALA A 181 -6.43 -17.17 6.70
C ALA A 181 -4.91 -17.01 6.48
N LYS A 182 -4.43 -17.21 5.24
CA LYS A 182 -3.01 -17.04 4.89
C LYS A 182 -2.52 -15.62 5.17
N TRP A 183 -3.35 -14.62 4.91
CA TRP A 183 -3.01 -13.20 5.06
C TRP A 183 -3.30 -12.63 6.45
N SER A 184 -3.98 -13.38 7.32
CA SER A 184 -4.52 -12.88 8.59
C SER A 184 -3.46 -12.30 9.54
N ALA A 185 -2.28 -12.94 9.63
CA ALA A 185 -1.18 -12.49 10.46
C ALA A 185 -0.58 -11.17 9.94
N LEU A 186 -0.32 -11.10 8.63
CA LEU A 186 0.20 -9.89 7.98
C LEU A 186 -0.79 -8.74 8.12
N ARG A 187 -2.08 -8.99 7.79
CA ARG A 187 -3.16 -8.01 7.93
C ARG A 187 -3.17 -7.41 9.33
N ARG A 188 -3.11 -8.25 10.37
CA ARG A 188 -3.14 -7.79 11.77
C ARG A 188 -1.93 -6.90 12.11
N LYS A 189 -0.72 -7.28 11.70
CA LYS A 189 0.50 -6.50 11.95
C LYS A 189 0.43 -5.14 11.27
N LEU A 190 0.09 -5.12 9.99
CA LEU A 190 0.09 -3.92 9.17
C LEU A 190 -1.10 -3.00 9.50
N THR A 191 -2.25 -3.55 9.88
CA THR A 191 -3.41 -2.72 10.32
C THR A 191 -3.10 -1.92 11.59
N ALA A 192 -2.14 -2.35 12.43
CA ALA A 192 -1.75 -1.58 13.61
C ALA A 192 -1.05 -0.25 13.26
N LEU A 193 -0.58 -0.09 12.02
CA LEU A 193 0.14 1.11 11.55
C LEU A 193 -0.79 2.21 11.04
N ILE A 194 -2.06 1.90 10.82
CA ILE A 194 -3.07 2.83 10.35
C ILE A 194 -4.04 3.10 11.50
N LYS A 195 -4.32 4.38 11.76
CA LYS A 195 -5.28 4.76 12.81
C LYS A 195 -6.69 4.26 12.41
N PRO A 196 -7.46 3.66 13.34
CA PRO A 196 -8.89 3.48 13.16
C PRO A 196 -9.60 4.81 12.95
#